data_AF-A0A937BZ03-F1
#
_entry.id   AF-A0A937BZ03-F1
#
_cell.length_a   1.000
_cell.length_b   1.000
_cell.length_c   1.000
_cell.angle_alpha   90.00
_cell.angle_beta   90.00
_cell.angle_gamma   90.00
#
_symmetry.space_group_name_H-M   'P 1'
#
loop_
_entity.id
_entity.type
_entity.pdbx_description
1 polymer ?
#
loop_
_entity_poly.entity_id
_entity_poly.type
_entity_poly.pdbx_seq_one_letter_code
_entity_poly.pdbx_strand_id
1 'polypeptide(L)'
;MSLKNYYIILAVPPTASTEEIKKAFRKLAFQYHPDKNPGNLAAEEKFKEIQEAYEVLSDPVKRRSYDYSLRNRESGSGSNFRKSGWRDEEQRKVSPEFIYKVVFEFRKKAERTHHDKIPEMRILQQLLKLLDDQFVNLLVEARERSVNHAIVKEILLLCRYLSAKETAQVCKRLQKLTVNDAELAQTIHTFQYKKKRKELRQALIIGGSILIMVIFSGYSYFSYKAQKRREAQRSAIYQILFYVPEPATVVTDSAMLARKARHDDSLYVGLPWRSVRYETGTTPPCDKISPAFDNTITNKLEINVGNQIDAVIKLMKQGTDTCIRMVYIRSGEKFIMTNIPEGQYHLDMVYGREWKEQEFNGNCRGEFFVNAHVEKGKEVMDFTRVASGRKKTTAAFIFPTYRVTLDPPNESATSVKP
;
A
#
# COMPACT_ATOMS: atom_id res chain seq x y z
N MET A 1 13.46 -8.10 -14.11
CA MET A 1 13.90 -9.12 -15.08
C MET A 1 14.65 -8.42 -16.22
N SER A 2 15.90 -8.82 -16.46
CA SER A 2 16.66 -8.39 -17.64
C SER A 2 15.94 -8.91 -18.89
N LEU A 3 15.66 -8.03 -19.85
CA LEU A 3 14.93 -8.41 -21.07
C LEU A 3 15.91 -9.04 -22.06
N LYS A 4 15.64 -10.30 -22.41
CA LYS A 4 16.47 -11.17 -23.24
C LYS A 4 16.60 -10.65 -24.68
N ASN A 5 17.79 -10.78 -25.27
CA ASN A 5 18.03 -10.49 -26.69
C ASN A 5 18.21 -11.81 -27.46
N TYR A 6 17.21 -12.19 -28.25
CA TYR A 6 17.17 -13.45 -28.98
C TYR A 6 18.29 -13.60 -30.04
N TYR A 7 18.77 -12.50 -30.61
CA TYR A 7 19.91 -12.51 -31.53
C TYR A 7 21.22 -12.89 -30.82
N ILE A 8 21.39 -12.41 -29.58
CA ILE A 8 22.56 -12.74 -28.75
C ILE A 8 22.48 -14.19 -28.27
N ILE A 9 21.28 -14.66 -27.90
CA ILE A 9 21.06 -16.05 -27.45
C ILE A 9 21.38 -17.05 -28.55
N LEU A 10 20.98 -16.77 -29.80
CA LEU A 10 21.33 -17.62 -30.94
C LEU A 10 22.72 -17.32 -31.53
N ALA A 11 23.45 -16.33 -30.99
CA ALA A 11 24.74 -15.86 -31.48
C ALA A 11 24.76 -15.54 -32.98
N VAL A 12 23.70 -14.86 -33.47
CA VAL A 12 23.55 -14.45 -34.87
C VAL A 12 23.29 -12.93 -34.97
N PRO A 13 23.73 -12.26 -36.05
CA PRO A 13 23.44 -10.85 -36.24
C PRO A 13 21.94 -10.61 -36.53
N PRO A 14 21.40 -9.40 -36.27
CA PRO A 14 20.01 -9.05 -36.63
C PRO A 14 19.70 -9.14 -38.13
N THR A 15 20.74 -9.12 -38.98
CA THR A 15 20.67 -9.29 -40.43
C THR A 15 20.68 -10.75 -40.88
N ALA A 16 20.74 -11.71 -39.96
CA ALA A 16 20.85 -13.12 -40.29
C ALA A 16 19.63 -13.63 -41.07
N SER A 17 19.88 -14.47 -42.07
CA SER A 17 18.86 -15.17 -42.84
C SER A 17 18.17 -16.26 -42.00
N THR A 18 16.99 -16.73 -42.45
CA THR A 18 16.28 -17.84 -41.80
C THR A 18 17.13 -19.12 -41.74
N GLU A 19 17.93 -19.37 -42.78
CA GLU A 19 18.84 -20.51 -42.85
C GLU A 19 19.98 -20.42 -41.83
N GLU A 20 20.55 -19.22 -41.64
CA GLU A 20 21.58 -18.98 -40.61
C GLU A 20 21.03 -19.13 -39.20
N ILE A 21 19.82 -18.63 -38.95
CA ILE A 21 19.11 -18.80 -37.66
C ILE A 21 18.86 -20.28 -37.37
N LYS A 22 18.40 -21.04 -38.37
CA LYS A 22 18.16 -22.48 -38.26
C LYS A 22 19.44 -23.27 -38.03
N LYS A 23 20.53 -22.90 -38.71
CA LYS A 23 21.85 -23.50 -38.52
C LYS A 23 22.39 -23.24 -37.11
N ALA A 24 22.27 -22.00 -36.62
CA ALA A 24 22.71 -21.62 -35.28
C ALA A 24 21.89 -22.34 -34.19
N PHE A 25 20.57 -22.42 -34.35
CA PHE A 25 19.69 -23.19 -33.48
C PHE A 25 20.11 -24.66 -33.39
N ARG A 26 20.30 -25.34 -34.53
CA ARG A 26 20.72 -26.76 -34.53
C ARG A 26 22.04 -26.98 -33.80
N LYS A 27 23.01 -26.09 -33.98
CA LYS A 27 24.32 -26.16 -33.30
C LYS A 27 24.17 -26.03 -31.79
N LEU A 28 23.39 -25.05 -31.33
CA LEU A 28 23.18 -24.78 -29.91
C LEU A 28 22.27 -25.82 -29.24
N ALA A 29 21.22 -26.26 -29.92
CA ALA A 29 20.32 -27.31 -29.44
C ALA A 29 21.07 -28.64 -29.25
N PHE A 30 22.00 -28.99 -30.14
CA PHE A 30 22.84 -30.17 -29.97
C PHE A 30 23.82 -30.02 -28.80
N GLN A 31 24.35 -28.83 -28.56
CA GLN A 31 25.28 -28.56 -27.46
C GLN A 31 24.60 -28.62 -26.09
N TYR A 32 23.37 -28.12 -25.99
CA TYR A 32 22.62 -27.98 -24.74
C TYR A 32 21.47 -28.99 -24.60
N HIS A 33 21.41 -30.02 -25.45
CA HIS A 33 20.35 -31.04 -25.40
C HIS A 33 20.31 -31.74 -24.03
N PRO A 34 19.13 -31.98 -23.43
CA PRO A 34 19.01 -32.67 -22.14
C PRO A 34 19.64 -34.06 -22.16
N ASP A 35 19.49 -34.83 -23.24
CA ASP A 35 20.12 -36.16 -23.38
C ASP A 35 21.66 -36.13 -23.33
N LYS A 36 22.28 -35.02 -23.76
CA LYS A 36 23.74 -34.85 -23.73
C LYS A 36 24.24 -34.21 -22.44
N ASN A 37 23.33 -33.61 -21.67
CA ASN A 37 23.63 -32.89 -20.43
C ASN A 37 22.68 -33.31 -19.30
N PRO A 38 22.56 -34.62 -18.99
CA PRO A 38 21.62 -35.09 -17.98
C PRO A 38 21.94 -34.48 -16.61
N GLY A 39 20.92 -33.93 -15.94
CA GLY A 39 21.05 -33.33 -14.60
C GLY A 39 21.73 -31.95 -14.55
N ASN A 40 22.09 -31.35 -15.69
CA ASN A 40 22.67 -30.01 -15.72
C ASN A 40 21.57 -28.93 -15.88
N LEU A 41 21.15 -28.37 -14.76
CA LEU A 41 20.13 -27.31 -14.71
C LEU A 41 20.48 -26.07 -15.55
N ALA A 42 21.77 -25.71 -15.65
CA ALA A 42 22.20 -24.56 -16.45
C ALA A 42 22.14 -24.84 -17.97
N ALA A 43 22.36 -26.09 -18.38
CA ALA A 43 22.18 -26.50 -19.78
C ALA A 43 20.69 -26.53 -20.14
N GLU A 44 19.84 -27.01 -19.23
CA GLU A 44 18.39 -27.02 -19.40
C GLU A 44 17.81 -25.60 -19.52
N GLU A 45 18.24 -24.67 -18.67
CA GLU A 45 17.82 -23.27 -18.73
C GLU A 45 18.25 -22.62 -20.05
N LYS A 46 19.51 -22.80 -20.47
CA LYS A 46 20.00 -22.31 -21.77
C LYS A 46 19.24 -22.92 -22.95
N PHE A 47 18.91 -24.21 -22.88
CA PHE A 47 18.16 -24.88 -23.94
C PHE A 47 16.76 -24.28 -24.10
N LYS A 48 16.07 -23.97 -22.99
CA LYS A 48 14.79 -23.25 -23.00
C LYS A 48 14.91 -21.87 -23.65
N GLU A 49 15.97 -21.11 -23.34
CA GLU A 49 16.21 -19.80 -23.96
C GLU A 49 16.49 -19.89 -25.46
N ILE A 50 17.27 -20.89 -25.88
CA ILE A 50 17.57 -21.14 -27.29
C ILE A 50 16.30 -21.50 -28.07
N GLN A 51 15.43 -22.31 -27.49
CA GLN A 51 14.14 -22.69 -28.09
C GLN A 51 13.20 -21.48 -28.22
N GLU A 52 13.08 -20.67 -27.17
CA GLU A 52 12.31 -19.42 -27.16
C GLU A 52 12.81 -18.45 -28.25
N ALA A 53 14.14 -18.26 -28.35
CA ALA A 53 14.75 -17.40 -29.35
C ALA A 53 14.50 -17.88 -30.79
N TYR A 54 14.59 -19.19 -31.03
CA TYR A 54 14.33 -19.76 -32.35
C TYR A 54 12.86 -19.64 -32.74
N GLU A 55 11.92 -19.87 -31.82
CA GLU A 55 10.49 -19.75 -32.10
C GLU A 55 10.10 -18.34 -32.58
N VAL A 56 10.70 -17.32 -31.97
CA VAL A 56 10.44 -15.92 -32.32
C VAL A 56 11.16 -15.51 -33.61
N LEU A 57 12.41 -15.93 -33.80
CA LEU A 57 13.23 -15.48 -34.93
C LEU A 57 13.05 -16.29 -36.23
N SER A 58 12.54 -17.52 -36.15
CA SER A 58 12.28 -18.38 -37.32
C SER A 58 11.02 -17.99 -38.09
N ASP A 59 10.03 -17.41 -37.40
CA ASP A 59 8.79 -16.92 -38.01
C ASP A 59 8.95 -15.45 -38.46
N PRO A 60 8.72 -15.11 -39.74
CA PRO A 60 8.92 -13.77 -40.26
C PRO A 60 7.94 -12.73 -39.71
N VAL A 61 6.76 -13.14 -39.23
CA VAL A 61 5.77 -12.27 -38.57
C VAL A 61 6.19 -12.02 -37.12
N LYS A 62 6.55 -13.07 -36.37
CA LYS A 62 7.04 -12.95 -34.99
C LYS A 62 8.35 -12.15 -34.92
N ARG A 63 9.28 -12.40 -35.86
CA ARG A 63 10.52 -11.64 -36.01
C ARG A 63 10.26 -10.16 -36.27
N ARG A 64 9.33 -9.82 -37.18
CA ARG A 64 8.96 -8.42 -37.45
C ARG A 64 8.38 -7.72 -36.22
N SER A 65 7.52 -8.40 -35.47
CA SER A 65 6.96 -7.87 -34.21
C SER A 65 8.04 -7.68 -33.15
N TYR A 66 8.95 -8.65 -33.02
CA TYR A 66 10.10 -8.59 -32.14
C TYR A 66 11.04 -7.42 -32.53
N ASP A 67 11.38 -7.28 -33.80
CA ASP A 67 12.21 -6.19 -34.34
C ASP A 67 11.56 -4.82 -34.15
N TYR A 68 10.23 -4.73 -34.34
CA TYR A 68 9.47 -3.52 -34.06
C TYR A 68 9.54 -3.16 -32.57
N SER A 69 9.39 -4.16 -31.68
CA SER A 69 9.54 -3.97 -30.24
C SER A 69 10.96 -3.55 -29.88
N LEU A 70 11.99 -4.14 -30.50
CA LEU A 70 13.40 -3.82 -30.28
C LEU A 70 13.71 -2.39 -30.73
N ARG A 71 13.20 -1.99 -31.91
CA ARG A 71 13.34 -0.64 -32.46
C ARG A 71 12.61 0.41 -31.64
N ASN A 72 11.39 0.15 -31.15
CA ASN A 72 10.69 1.06 -30.25
C ASN A 72 11.39 1.17 -28.88
N ARG A 73 12.08 0.11 -28.44
CA ARG A 73 12.90 0.11 -27.23
C ARG A 73 14.21 0.86 -27.41
N GLU A 74 14.81 0.82 -28.60
CA GLU A 74 15.93 1.67 -29.03
C GLU A 74 15.49 3.13 -29.27
N SER A 75 14.24 3.37 -29.68
CA SER A 75 13.65 4.71 -29.81
C SER A 75 13.45 5.42 -28.46
N GLY A 76 13.48 4.65 -27.36
CA GLY A 76 13.59 5.13 -25.98
C GLY A 76 15.03 5.20 -25.43
N SER A 77 16.05 4.92 -26.25
CA SER A 77 17.45 4.80 -25.85
C SER A 77 18.40 5.34 -26.93
N GLY A 78 18.56 6.66 -26.99
CA GLY A 78 19.83 7.29 -27.40
C GLY A 78 20.45 6.99 -28.77
N SER A 79 19.71 6.51 -29.78
CA SER A 79 20.27 6.21 -31.12
C SER A 79 19.73 7.07 -32.28
N ASN A 80 19.07 8.20 -32.00
CA ASN A 80 18.73 9.21 -33.02
C ASN A 80 19.89 10.16 -33.39
N PHE A 81 21.12 9.91 -32.93
CA PHE A 81 22.29 10.69 -33.36
C PHE A 81 22.90 10.22 -34.70
N ARG A 82 22.45 9.09 -35.28
CA ARG A 82 23.05 8.52 -36.50
C ARG A 82 22.12 8.37 -37.71
N LYS A 83 20.90 8.91 -37.68
CA LYS A 83 19.94 8.85 -38.81
C LYS A 83 19.17 10.16 -39.01
N SER A 84 19.89 11.23 -39.32
CA SER A 84 19.37 12.27 -40.21
C SER A 84 20.36 12.37 -41.36
N GLY A 85 19.88 12.17 -42.60
CA GLY A 85 20.71 12.13 -43.80
C GLY A 85 21.55 13.39 -43.94
N TRP A 86 22.85 13.23 -43.82
CA TRP A 86 23.90 14.16 -44.25
C TRP A 86 25.09 13.27 -44.62
N ARG A 87 24.98 12.69 -45.81
CA ARG A 87 26.15 12.33 -46.61
C ARG A 87 26.56 13.67 -47.24
N ASP A 88 27.84 13.99 -47.11
CA ASP A 88 28.50 15.23 -47.57
C ASP A 88 28.41 16.40 -46.57
N GLU A 89 29.48 16.58 -45.79
CA GLU A 89 30.30 17.80 -45.71
C GLU A 89 31.28 17.62 -44.52
N GLU A 90 32.53 17.39 -44.86
CA GLU A 90 33.75 17.70 -44.10
C GLU A 90 33.55 18.49 -42.78
N GLN A 91 33.96 17.90 -41.65
CA GLN A 91 34.31 18.59 -40.41
C GLN A 91 33.39 19.76 -39.99
N ARG A 92 32.11 19.50 -39.67
CA ARG A 92 31.41 20.42 -38.76
C ARG A 92 32.13 20.41 -37.42
N LYS A 93 32.98 21.41 -37.19
CA LYS A 93 33.52 21.76 -35.87
C LYS A 93 32.36 21.72 -34.88
N VAL A 94 32.38 20.77 -33.96
CA VAL A 94 31.41 20.68 -32.87
C VAL A 94 31.58 21.98 -32.08
N SER A 95 30.65 22.94 -32.20
CA SER A 95 30.74 24.19 -31.44
C SER A 95 30.14 24.00 -30.03
N PRO A 96 30.58 24.79 -29.03
CA PRO A 96 29.94 24.83 -27.72
C PRO A 96 28.42 25.08 -27.79
N GLU A 97 27.93 25.86 -28.76
CA GLU A 97 26.49 26.11 -28.89
C GLU A 97 25.73 24.89 -29.40
N PHE A 98 26.33 24.12 -30.33
CA PHE A 98 25.74 22.86 -30.78
C PHE A 98 25.59 21.89 -29.61
N ILE A 99 26.64 21.79 -28.79
CA ILE A 99 26.63 21.01 -27.55
C ILE A 99 25.51 21.44 -26.62
N TYR A 100 25.38 22.75 -26.36
CA TYR A 100 24.32 23.30 -25.51
C TYR A 100 22.94 22.89 -26.02
N LYS A 101 22.70 23.01 -27.34
CA LYS A 101 21.43 22.62 -27.96
C LYS A 101 21.12 21.15 -27.77
N VAL A 102 22.11 20.26 -27.89
CA VAL A 102 21.93 18.82 -27.66
C VAL A 102 21.53 18.53 -26.21
N VAL A 103 22.22 19.14 -25.24
CA VAL A 103 21.91 18.97 -23.81
C VAL A 103 20.52 19.53 -23.49
N PHE A 104 20.18 20.69 -24.03
CA PHE A 104 18.89 21.34 -23.83
C PHE A 104 17.72 20.49 -24.36
N GLU A 105 17.83 19.96 -25.59
CA GLU A 105 16.80 19.08 -26.15
C GLU A 105 16.69 17.76 -25.38
N PHE A 106 17.83 17.24 -24.88
CA PHE A 106 17.82 16.06 -24.02
C PHE A 106 17.08 16.32 -22.70
N ARG A 107 17.33 17.46 -22.04
CA ARG A 107 16.56 17.89 -20.85
C ARG A 107 15.08 18.01 -21.15
N LYS A 108 14.71 18.71 -22.22
CA LYS A 108 13.31 18.92 -22.61
C LYS A 108 12.59 17.60 -22.86
N LYS A 109 13.26 16.64 -23.50
CA LYS A 109 12.73 15.28 -23.70
C LYS A 109 12.57 14.54 -22.36
N ALA A 110 13.53 14.67 -21.46
CA ALA A 110 13.45 14.07 -20.13
C ALA A 110 12.31 14.66 -19.29
N GLU A 111 12.05 15.96 -19.38
CA GLU A 111 10.93 16.61 -18.67
C GLU A 111 9.55 16.21 -19.20
N ARG A 112 9.42 16.05 -20.52
CA ARG A 112 8.16 15.63 -21.16
C ARG A 112 7.81 14.16 -20.91
N THR A 113 8.82 13.34 -20.68
CA THR A 113 8.64 11.92 -20.43
C THR A 113 8.47 11.74 -18.93
N HIS A 114 7.26 11.40 -18.45
CA HIS A 114 7.00 11.23 -17.01
C HIS A 114 8.13 10.46 -16.31
N HIS A 115 8.58 11.00 -15.16
CA HIS A 115 9.73 10.56 -14.35
C HIS A 115 9.87 9.04 -14.22
N ASP A 116 8.75 8.32 -14.10
CA ASP A 116 8.73 6.88 -13.84
C ASP A 116 9.08 6.03 -15.07
N LYS A 117 9.22 6.65 -16.26
CA LYS A 117 9.43 5.94 -17.54
C LYS A 117 10.86 6.01 -18.07
N ILE A 118 11.73 6.86 -17.54
CA ILE A 118 13.15 6.87 -17.93
C ILE A 118 14.00 6.28 -16.80
N PRO A 119 14.64 5.11 -17.03
CA PRO A 119 15.57 4.54 -16.07
C PRO A 119 16.72 5.51 -15.79
N GLU A 120 17.03 5.71 -14.50
CA GLU A 120 18.13 6.54 -14.00
C GLU A 120 19.45 6.28 -14.78
N MET A 121 19.77 5.00 -14.97
CA MET A 121 20.96 4.55 -15.69
C MET A 121 21.05 5.04 -17.14
N ARG A 122 19.92 5.23 -17.84
CA ARG A 122 19.93 5.77 -19.22
C ARG A 122 20.31 7.25 -19.23
N ILE A 123 19.84 8.01 -18.25
CA ILE A 123 20.19 9.43 -18.11
C ILE A 123 21.68 9.54 -17.78
N LEU A 124 22.18 8.74 -16.83
CA LEU A 124 23.59 8.71 -16.47
C LEU A 124 24.47 8.36 -17.67
N GLN A 125 24.17 7.28 -18.40
CA GLN A 125 24.96 6.87 -19.56
C GLN A 125 25.00 7.95 -20.65
N GLN A 126 23.86 8.57 -20.93
CA GLN A 126 23.79 9.64 -21.92
C GLN A 126 24.60 10.87 -21.47
N LEU A 127 24.52 11.25 -20.20
CA LEU A 127 25.30 12.36 -19.65
C LEU A 127 26.80 12.07 -19.64
N LEU A 128 27.22 10.88 -19.24
CA LEU A 128 28.64 10.50 -19.24
C LEU A 128 29.22 10.42 -20.66
N LYS A 129 28.41 10.01 -21.64
CA LYS A 129 28.78 10.05 -23.05
C LYS A 129 28.91 11.49 -23.57
N LEU A 130 28.01 12.38 -23.16
CA LEU A 130 28.09 13.80 -23.47
C LEU A 130 29.21 14.51 -22.70
N LEU A 131 29.75 13.91 -21.63
CA LEU A 131 30.84 14.44 -20.81
C LEU A 131 32.10 13.58 -20.93
N ASP A 132 32.34 13.05 -22.13
CA ASP A 132 33.58 12.35 -22.41
C ASP A 132 34.77 13.34 -22.43
N ASP A 133 35.98 12.80 -22.46
CA ASP A 133 37.18 13.65 -22.35
C ASP A 133 37.38 14.53 -23.60
N GLN A 134 36.89 14.10 -24.78
CA GLN A 134 36.92 14.93 -25.99
C GLN A 134 36.05 16.16 -25.85
N PHE A 135 34.82 15.98 -25.37
CA PHE A 135 33.88 17.05 -25.10
C PHE A 135 34.40 18.05 -24.07
N VAL A 136 34.94 17.55 -22.96
CA VAL A 136 35.46 18.39 -21.90
C VAL A 136 36.62 19.24 -22.42
N ASN A 137 37.55 18.64 -23.18
CA ASN A 137 38.67 19.36 -23.75
C ASN A 137 38.20 20.45 -24.74
N LEU A 138 37.21 20.13 -25.58
CA LEU A 138 36.64 21.09 -26.53
C LEU A 138 36.06 22.33 -25.84
N LEU A 139 35.31 22.14 -24.74
CA LEU A 139 34.73 23.24 -23.98
C LEU A 139 35.78 24.07 -23.22
N VAL A 140 36.88 23.44 -22.80
CA VAL A 140 38.01 24.14 -22.17
C VAL A 140 38.77 24.97 -23.22
N GLU A 141 38.98 24.41 -24.42
CA GLU A 141 39.66 25.08 -25.53
C GLU A 141 38.87 26.27 -26.07
N ALA A 142 37.55 26.17 -26.17
CA ALA A 142 36.69 27.24 -26.67
C ALA A 142 36.66 28.50 -25.78
N ARG A 143 36.96 28.38 -24.48
CA ARG A 143 37.02 29.48 -23.49
C ARG A 143 35.73 30.33 -23.38
N GLU A 144 34.58 29.79 -23.77
CA GLU A 144 33.28 30.47 -23.70
C GLU A 144 32.62 30.29 -22.34
N ARG A 145 32.91 31.21 -21.41
CA ARG A 145 32.46 31.11 -20.01
C ARG A 145 30.93 31.06 -19.85
N SER A 146 30.20 31.88 -20.59
CA SER A 146 28.73 31.96 -20.51
C SER A 146 28.06 30.67 -21.01
N VAL A 147 28.55 30.11 -22.12
CA VAL A 147 28.02 28.88 -22.71
C VAL A 147 28.34 27.68 -21.83
N ASN A 148 29.55 27.60 -21.26
CA ASN A 148 29.93 26.56 -20.31
C ASN A 148 29.04 26.56 -19.06
N HIS A 149 28.74 27.74 -18.50
CA HIS A 149 27.77 27.86 -17.40
C HIS A 149 26.37 27.38 -17.78
N ALA A 150 25.89 27.74 -18.97
CA ALA A 150 24.58 27.33 -19.46
C ALA A 150 24.50 25.80 -19.62
N ILE A 151 25.51 25.19 -20.24
CA ILE A 151 25.61 23.74 -20.41
C ILE A 151 25.60 23.04 -19.04
N VAL A 152 26.45 23.48 -18.11
CA VAL A 152 26.53 22.90 -16.77
C VAL A 152 25.19 23.02 -16.05
N LYS A 153 24.51 24.17 -16.14
CA LYS A 153 23.21 24.37 -15.51
C LYS A 153 22.16 23.38 -16.06
N GLU A 154 22.11 23.19 -17.38
CA GLU A 154 21.22 22.22 -18.02
C GLU A 154 21.53 20.77 -17.58
N ILE A 155 22.82 20.41 -17.47
CA ILE A 155 23.24 19.11 -16.98
C ILE A 155 22.86 18.92 -15.51
N LEU A 156 23.04 19.93 -14.65
CA LEU A 156 22.65 19.85 -13.24
C LEU A 156 21.13 19.72 -13.08
N LEU A 157 20.33 20.31 -13.98
CA LEU A 157 18.88 20.08 -14.01
C LEU A 157 18.54 18.62 -14.34
N LEU A 158 19.25 18.01 -15.29
CA LEU A 158 19.14 16.57 -15.57
C LEU A 158 19.59 15.70 -14.39
N CYS A 159 20.61 16.13 -13.63
CA CYS A 159 21.05 15.43 -12.42
C CYS A 159 19.98 15.41 -11.31
N ARG A 160 18.90 16.18 -11.39
CA ARG A 160 17.77 16.08 -10.42
C ARG A 160 17.15 14.68 -10.43
N TYR A 161 17.22 13.98 -11.56
CA TYR A 161 16.69 12.63 -11.78
C TYR A 161 17.65 11.50 -11.38
N LEU A 162 18.90 11.82 -11.03
CA LEU A 162 19.91 10.82 -10.63
C LEU A 162 19.97 10.68 -9.10
N SER A 163 20.56 9.61 -8.58
CA SER A 163 20.94 9.48 -7.18
C SER A 163 22.18 10.33 -6.86
N ALA A 164 22.51 10.53 -5.58
CA ALA A 164 23.67 11.32 -5.19
C ALA A 164 24.98 10.66 -5.61
N LYS A 165 25.01 9.33 -5.65
CA LYS A 165 26.17 8.54 -6.14
C LYS A 165 26.43 8.83 -7.61
N GLU A 166 25.40 8.79 -8.44
CA GLU A 166 25.51 9.03 -9.88
C GLU A 166 25.75 10.50 -10.20
N THR A 167 25.06 11.40 -9.48
CA THR A 167 25.30 12.85 -9.54
C THR A 167 26.76 13.19 -9.25
N ALA A 168 27.39 12.50 -8.28
CA ALA A 168 28.81 12.70 -7.98
C ALA A 168 29.74 12.29 -9.13
N GLN A 169 29.40 11.25 -9.91
CA GLN A 169 30.18 10.86 -11.09
C GLN A 169 30.13 11.94 -12.17
N VAL A 170 28.94 12.48 -12.43
CA VAL A 170 28.74 13.58 -13.38
C VAL A 170 29.48 14.84 -12.91
N CYS A 171 29.32 15.23 -11.65
CA CYS A 171 29.99 16.39 -11.07
C CYS A 171 31.52 16.30 -11.16
N LYS A 172 32.10 15.10 -10.97
CA LYS A 172 33.55 14.88 -11.12
C LYS A 172 34.06 15.18 -12.54
N ARG A 173 33.26 14.91 -13.57
CA ARG A 173 33.59 15.26 -14.97
C ARG A 173 33.43 16.76 -15.19
N LEU A 174 32.35 17.35 -14.68
CA LEU A 174 32.10 18.80 -14.80
C LEU A 174 33.15 19.66 -14.09
N GLN A 175 33.73 19.17 -12.98
CA GLN A 175 34.83 19.87 -12.27
C GLN A 175 36.07 20.08 -13.15
N LYS A 176 36.28 19.28 -14.21
CA LYS A 176 37.35 19.54 -15.18
C LYS A 176 37.15 20.85 -15.97
N LEU A 177 35.90 21.33 -16.08
CA LEU A 177 35.57 22.58 -16.77
C LEU A 177 35.79 23.82 -15.88
N THR A 178 36.04 23.63 -14.57
CA THR A 178 36.06 24.74 -13.60
C THR A 178 37.44 25.29 -13.31
N VAL A 179 38.49 24.87 -14.05
CA VAL A 179 39.90 25.19 -13.75
C VAL A 179 40.12 26.70 -13.61
N ASN A 180 39.42 27.52 -14.39
CA ASN A 180 39.52 28.99 -14.35
C ASN A 180 38.19 29.66 -13.97
N ASP A 181 37.30 28.94 -13.28
CA ASP A 181 35.94 29.40 -13.01
C ASP A 181 35.44 29.03 -11.62
N ALA A 182 35.75 29.89 -10.65
CA ALA A 182 35.41 29.69 -9.25
C ALA A 182 33.88 29.70 -8.99
N GLU A 183 33.13 30.49 -9.76
CA GLU A 183 31.67 30.58 -9.63
C GLU A 183 30.99 29.29 -10.09
N LEU A 184 31.46 28.74 -11.22
CA LEU A 184 31.00 27.46 -11.73
C LEU A 184 31.34 26.30 -10.77
N ALA A 185 32.56 26.31 -10.21
CA ALA A 185 32.98 25.35 -9.20
C ALA A 185 32.07 25.38 -7.97
N GLN A 186 31.77 26.58 -7.45
CA GLN A 186 30.90 26.75 -6.29
C GLN A 186 29.47 26.27 -6.57
N THR A 187 28.97 26.51 -7.78
CA THR A 187 27.63 26.04 -8.21
C THR A 187 27.55 24.52 -8.20
N ILE A 188 28.52 23.84 -8.79
CA ILE A 188 28.58 22.36 -8.83
C ILE A 188 28.70 21.79 -7.41
N HIS A 189 29.60 22.34 -6.60
CA HIS A 189 29.81 21.89 -5.22
C HIS A 189 28.55 22.05 -4.36
N THR A 190 27.90 23.21 -4.44
CA THR A 190 26.66 23.49 -3.69
C THR A 190 25.54 22.56 -4.10
N PHE A 191 25.40 22.26 -5.39
CA PHE A 191 24.42 21.30 -5.89
C PHE A 191 24.68 19.90 -5.36
N GLN A 192 25.91 19.40 -5.48
CA GLN A 192 26.32 18.08 -5.02
C GLN A 192 26.10 17.92 -3.50
N TYR A 193 26.46 18.93 -2.71
CA TYR A 193 26.25 18.93 -1.26
C TYR A 193 24.76 18.88 -0.90
N LYS A 194 23.93 19.74 -1.51
CA LYS A 194 22.48 19.76 -1.28
C LYS A 194 21.81 18.42 -1.65
N LYS A 195 22.22 17.83 -2.77
CA LYS A 195 21.75 16.50 -3.23
C LYS A 195 22.05 15.41 -2.21
N LYS A 196 23.33 15.28 -1.81
CA LYS A 196 23.78 14.27 -0.82
C LYS A 196 23.05 14.43 0.52
N ARG A 197 22.87 15.67 0.99
CA ARG A 197 22.17 15.95 2.25
C ARG A 197 20.68 15.59 2.18
N LYS A 198 20.02 15.80 1.04
CA LYS A 198 18.60 15.44 0.84
C LYS A 198 18.41 13.93 0.91
N GLU A 199 19.25 13.16 0.21
CA GLU A 199 19.17 11.69 0.24
C GLU A 199 19.48 11.11 1.61
N LEU A 200 20.48 11.66 2.32
CA LEU A 200 20.77 11.24 3.69
C LEU A 200 19.57 11.47 4.63
N ARG A 201 18.91 12.64 4.53
CA ARG A 201 17.69 12.93 5.30
C ARG A 201 16.56 11.95 4.96
N GLN A 202 16.35 11.66 3.69
CA GLN A 202 15.33 10.71 3.25
C GLN A 202 15.61 9.29 3.74
N ALA A 203 16.87 8.85 3.68
CA ALA A 203 17.31 7.57 4.21
C ALA A 203 17.11 7.47 5.74
N LEU A 204 17.39 8.54 6.49
CA LEU A 204 17.12 8.59 7.94
C LEU A 204 15.63 8.50 8.26
N ILE A 205 14.76 9.19 7.50
CA ILE A 205 13.30 9.12 7.68
C ILE A 205 12.79 7.71 7.39
N ILE A 206 13.22 7.10 6.28
CA ILE A 206 12.83 5.73 5.92
C ILE A 206 13.35 4.73 6.97
N GLY A 207 14.63 4.85 7.35
CA GLY A 207 15.23 3.99 8.37
C GLY A 207 14.54 4.11 9.73
N GLY A 208 14.20 5.33 10.16
CA GLY A 208 13.40 5.55 11.37
C GLY A 208 12.01 4.93 11.28
N SER A 209 11.35 5.03 10.13
CA SER A 209 10.03 4.43 9.90
C SER A 209 10.08 2.90 9.94
N ILE A 210 11.11 2.29 9.34
CA ILE A 210 11.34 0.84 9.39
C ILE A 210 11.64 0.41 10.84
N LEU A 211 12.46 1.16 11.57
CA LEU A 211 12.76 0.86 12.97
C LEU A 211 11.49 0.88 13.83
N ILE A 212 10.61 1.87 13.64
CA ILE A 212 9.31 1.95 14.33
C ILE A 212 8.44 0.74 13.98
N MET A 213 8.37 0.34 12.70
CA MET A 213 7.62 -0.87 12.29
C MET A 213 8.21 -2.15 12.89
N VAL A 214 9.54 -2.27 12.97
CA VAL A 214 10.19 -3.43 13.60
C VAL A 214 9.90 -3.46 15.11
N ILE A 215 9.93 -2.32 15.79
CA ILE A 215 9.55 -2.21 17.20
C ILE A 215 8.08 -2.61 17.38
N PHE A 216 7.18 -2.11 16.55
CA PHE A 216 5.74 -2.39 16.64
C PHE A 216 5.40 -3.86 16.32
N SER A 217 6.05 -4.45 15.33
CA SER A 217 5.92 -5.87 15.00
C SER A 217 6.55 -6.77 16.07
N GLY A 218 7.67 -6.36 16.65
CA GLY A 218 8.28 -7.04 17.80
C GLY A 218 7.38 -7.01 19.03
N TYR A 219 6.76 -5.86 19.32
CA TYR A 219 5.75 -5.71 20.37
C TYR A 219 4.54 -6.62 20.11
N SER A 220 4.02 -6.60 18.88
CA SER A 220 2.89 -7.45 18.45
C SER A 220 3.22 -8.95 18.50
N TYR A 221 4.46 -9.33 18.15
CA TYR A 221 4.92 -10.70 18.24
C TYR A 221 5.09 -11.14 19.71
N PHE A 222 5.63 -10.27 20.57
CA PHE A 222 5.79 -10.59 21.98
C PHE A 222 4.44 -10.67 22.69
N SER A 223 3.50 -9.79 22.37
CA SER A 223 2.12 -9.85 22.87
C SER A 223 1.41 -11.12 22.37
N TYR A 224 1.54 -11.46 21.09
CA TYR A 224 1.03 -12.71 20.52
C TYR A 224 1.66 -13.95 21.17
N LYS A 225 2.98 -13.97 21.40
CA LYS A 225 3.68 -15.09 22.05
C LYS A 225 3.28 -15.21 23.52
N ALA A 226 3.07 -14.08 24.21
CA ALA A 226 2.51 -14.07 25.57
C ALA A 226 1.08 -14.63 25.57
N GLN A 227 0.25 -14.27 24.60
CA GLN A 227 -1.09 -14.81 24.41
C GLN A 227 -1.05 -16.31 24.10
N LYS A 228 -0.18 -16.77 23.20
CA LYS A 228 -0.02 -18.19 22.86
C LYS A 228 0.53 -19.02 24.02
N ARG A 229 1.38 -18.45 24.89
CA ARG A 229 1.79 -19.11 26.15
C ARG A 229 0.62 -19.26 27.12
N ARG A 230 -0.24 -18.24 27.23
CA ARG A 230 -1.49 -18.33 28.00
C ARG A 230 -2.45 -19.35 27.40
N GLU A 231 -2.52 -19.45 26.07
CA GLU A 231 -3.33 -20.46 25.35
C GLU A 231 -2.77 -21.87 25.49
N ALA A 232 -1.45 -22.08 25.47
CA ALA A 232 -0.80 -23.37 25.70
C ALA A 232 -0.92 -23.82 27.17
N GLN A 233 -0.80 -22.89 28.12
CA GLN A 233 -1.14 -23.14 29.53
C GLN A 233 -2.62 -23.48 29.66
N ARG A 234 -3.51 -22.80 28.94
CA ARG A 234 -4.94 -23.15 28.87
C ARG A 234 -5.16 -24.51 28.22
N SER A 235 -4.48 -24.88 27.13
CA SER A 235 -4.70 -26.17 26.46
C SER A 235 -4.19 -27.35 27.27
N ALA A 236 -3.08 -27.19 28.00
CA ALA A 236 -2.61 -28.17 28.99
C ALA A 236 -3.62 -28.35 30.14
N ILE A 237 -4.39 -27.30 30.47
CA ILE A 237 -5.51 -27.37 31.43
C ILE A 237 -6.77 -27.99 30.78
N TYR A 238 -7.06 -27.70 29.49
CA TYR A 238 -8.22 -28.23 28.77
C TYR A 238 -8.09 -29.71 28.39
N GLN A 239 -6.88 -30.26 28.26
CA GLN A 239 -6.68 -31.70 28.02
C GLN A 239 -7.10 -32.59 29.22
N ILE A 240 -7.43 -31.99 30.36
CA ILE A 240 -7.86 -32.70 31.59
C ILE A 240 -9.40 -32.67 31.75
N LEU A 241 -10.14 -31.83 31.02
CA LEU A 241 -11.57 -31.61 31.27
C LEU A 241 -12.33 -31.38 29.95
N PHE A 242 -12.91 -32.43 29.38
CA PHE A 242 -13.94 -32.30 28.34
C PHE A 242 -15.21 -33.09 28.71
N TYR A 243 -16.17 -32.36 29.26
CA TYR A 243 -17.59 -32.50 28.95
C TYR A 243 -18.20 -31.09 28.95
N VAL A 244 -18.58 -30.57 27.79
CA VAL A 244 -19.19 -29.25 27.60
C VAL A 244 -20.49 -29.46 26.84
N PRO A 245 -21.67 -29.11 27.39
CA PRO A 245 -22.92 -29.08 26.64
C PRO A 245 -23.05 -27.76 25.84
N GLU A 246 -23.84 -27.80 24.78
CA GLU A 246 -24.08 -26.69 23.84
C GLU A 246 -24.59 -25.40 24.51
N PRO A 247 -24.24 -24.21 23.99
CA PRO A 247 -24.69 -22.93 24.54
C PRO A 247 -26.17 -22.67 24.21
N ALA A 248 -26.91 -22.21 25.22
CA ALA A 248 -28.30 -21.78 25.06
C ALA A 248 -28.40 -20.59 24.12
N THR A 249 -29.14 -20.77 23.02
CA THR A 249 -29.61 -19.68 22.16
C THR A 249 -30.77 -18.96 22.84
N VAL A 250 -30.56 -17.71 23.23
CA VAL A 250 -31.67 -16.80 23.54
C VAL A 250 -32.11 -16.18 22.22
N VAL A 251 -33.29 -16.57 21.75
CA VAL A 251 -33.99 -15.92 20.65
C VAL A 251 -34.87 -14.86 21.29
N THR A 252 -34.53 -13.59 21.09
CA THR A 252 -35.42 -12.48 21.45
C THR A 252 -36.58 -12.47 20.48
N ASP A 253 -37.77 -12.84 20.94
CA ASP A 253 -39.00 -12.79 20.18
C ASP A 253 -39.36 -11.31 19.94
N SER A 254 -39.25 -10.87 18.68
CA SER A 254 -39.46 -9.49 18.26
C SER A 254 -40.94 -9.13 18.28
N ALA A 255 -41.48 -8.87 19.48
CA ALA A 255 -42.83 -8.34 19.64
C ALA A 255 -43.02 -7.59 20.97
N MET A 256 -42.19 -6.59 21.32
CA MET A 256 -42.54 -5.63 22.37
C MET A 256 -42.03 -4.19 22.14
N LEU A 257 -42.98 -3.30 21.84
CA LEU A 257 -42.97 -1.84 21.99
C LEU A 257 -41.74 -1.06 21.48
N ALA A 258 -41.49 -1.14 20.18
CA ALA A 258 -40.76 -0.08 19.48
C ALA A 258 -41.56 1.24 19.55
N ARG A 259 -41.13 2.21 20.37
CA ARG A 259 -41.69 3.56 20.34
C ARG A 259 -41.05 4.33 19.18
N LYS A 260 -41.87 4.85 18.27
CA LYS A 260 -41.43 5.83 17.26
C LYS A 260 -40.89 7.06 18.00
N ALA A 261 -39.66 7.47 17.72
CA ALA A 261 -39.09 8.67 18.33
C ALA A 261 -40.01 9.86 18.02
N ARG A 262 -40.60 10.48 19.05
CA ARG A 262 -41.37 11.71 18.88
C ARG A 262 -40.38 12.84 18.63
N HIS A 263 -40.48 13.49 17.48
CA HIS A 263 -40.08 14.89 17.35
C HIS A 263 -40.98 15.66 18.33
N ASP A 264 -40.46 15.99 19.50
CA ASP A 264 -41.12 16.96 20.38
C ASP A 264 -40.49 18.32 20.15
N ASP A 265 -41.35 19.25 19.77
CA ASP A 265 -41.08 20.62 19.39
C ASP A 265 -40.55 21.43 20.58
N SER A 266 -39.34 21.96 20.45
CA SER A 266 -39.04 23.29 20.98
C SER A 266 -37.88 23.91 20.22
N LEU A 267 -38.02 25.20 19.94
CA LEU A 267 -37.14 26.05 19.16
C LEU A 267 -35.64 25.79 19.41
N TYR A 268 -34.95 25.17 18.46
CA TYR A 268 -33.49 25.21 18.36
C TYR A 268 -33.07 25.65 16.96
N VAL A 269 -32.91 26.96 16.79
CA VAL A 269 -32.21 27.53 15.64
C VAL A 269 -30.72 27.34 15.90
N GLY A 270 -30.08 26.31 15.34
CA GLY A 270 -28.64 26.09 15.54
C GLY A 270 -28.04 24.91 14.77
N LEU A 271 -27.23 25.20 13.76
CA LEU A 271 -26.32 24.33 12.99
C LEU A 271 -26.93 23.11 12.24
N PRO A 272 -26.53 22.85 10.97
CA PRO A 272 -27.10 21.75 10.20
C PRO A 272 -26.56 20.40 10.67
N TRP A 273 -27.47 19.42 10.81
CA TRP A 273 -27.16 18.00 10.96
C TRP A 273 -26.14 17.55 9.91
N ARG A 274 -25.09 16.85 10.34
CA ARG A 274 -24.08 16.28 9.43
C ARG A 274 -24.31 14.79 9.31
N SER A 275 -24.47 14.32 8.07
CA SER A 275 -24.43 12.87 7.82
C SER A 275 -23.01 12.38 8.02
N VAL A 276 -22.87 11.36 8.88
CA VAL A 276 -21.59 10.74 9.18
C VAL A 276 -21.70 9.26 8.87
N ARG A 277 -20.72 8.73 8.14
CA ARG A 277 -20.61 7.29 7.89
C ARG A 277 -19.56 6.70 8.80
N TYR A 278 -19.95 5.68 9.54
CA TYR A 278 -19.11 4.95 10.46
C TYR A 278 -18.85 3.53 9.97
N GLU A 279 -17.66 3.02 10.27
CA GLU A 279 -17.36 1.60 10.11
C GLU A 279 -17.82 0.84 11.35
N THR A 280 -18.11 -0.45 11.19
CA THR A 280 -18.52 -1.30 12.30
C THR A 280 -17.43 -1.37 13.37
N GLY A 281 -17.85 -1.26 14.63
CA GLY A 281 -16.99 -1.25 15.81
C GLY A 281 -16.46 0.13 16.19
N THR A 282 -16.72 1.17 15.39
CA THR A 282 -16.39 2.55 15.79
C THR A 282 -17.31 3.03 16.90
N THR A 283 -16.82 3.89 17.77
CA THR A 283 -17.62 4.53 18.83
C THR A 283 -18.00 5.93 18.36
N PRO A 284 -19.31 6.22 18.17
CA PRO A 284 -19.76 7.56 17.83
C PRO A 284 -19.30 8.57 18.91
N PRO A 285 -18.80 9.75 18.52
CA PRO A 285 -18.16 10.71 19.42
C PRO A 285 -19.14 11.42 20.35
N CYS A 286 -20.46 11.30 20.11
CA CYS A 286 -21.44 12.08 20.84
C CYS A 286 -21.54 11.78 22.34
N ASP A 287 -21.09 10.60 22.77
CA ASP A 287 -20.93 10.28 24.18
C ASP A 287 -19.44 10.12 24.48
N LYS A 288 -18.86 11.01 25.30
CA LYS A 288 -17.47 10.91 25.78
C LYS A 288 -17.32 9.73 26.75
N ILE A 289 -17.44 8.52 26.23
CA ILE A 289 -17.35 7.28 26.99
C ILE A 289 -15.90 6.84 27.01
N SER A 290 -15.43 6.43 28.19
CA SER A 290 -14.16 5.71 28.34
C SER A 290 -14.46 4.21 28.40
N PRO A 291 -14.21 3.43 27.33
CA PRO A 291 -14.62 2.03 27.31
C PRO A 291 -13.90 1.20 28.38
N ALA A 292 -14.64 0.33 29.08
CA ALA A 292 -14.08 -0.53 30.12
C ALA A 292 -13.71 -1.92 29.58
N PHE A 293 -12.52 -2.39 29.93
CA PHE A 293 -12.00 -3.70 29.57
C PHE A 293 -11.37 -4.39 30.78
N ASP A 294 -11.63 -5.68 30.91
CA ASP A 294 -10.86 -6.56 31.77
C ASP A 294 -10.20 -7.65 30.92
N ASN A 295 -8.89 -7.52 30.69
CA ASN A 295 -8.15 -8.43 29.83
C ASN A 295 -7.83 -9.78 30.50
N THR A 296 -8.22 -9.98 31.76
CA THR A 296 -8.02 -11.24 32.48
C THR A 296 -9.15 -12.25 32.21
N ILE A 297 -10.31 -11.76 31.77
CA ILE A 297 -11.50 -12.54 31.46
C ILE A 297 -11.65 -12.77 29.95
N THR A 298 -12.37 -13.82 29.55
CA THR A 298 -12.52 -14.23 28.14
C THR A 298 -13.97 -14.36 27.68
N ASN A 299 -14.88 -13.68 28.36
CA ASN A 299 -16.25 -13.58 27.88
C ASN A 299 -16.34 -12.81 26.57
N LYS A 300 -17.43 -13.05 25.84
CA LYS A 300 -17.78 -12.32 24.64
C LYS A 300 -19.29 -12.08 24.54
N LEU A 301 -19.65 -11.01 23.86
CA LEU A 301 -21.00 -10.69 23.42
C LEU A 301 -20.96 -10.55 21.90
N GLU A 302 -21.64 -11.46 21.20
CA GLU A 302 -21.79 -11.44 19.75
C GLU A 302 -23.06 -10.68 19.39
N ILE A 303 -22.95 -9.69 18.50
CA ILE A 303 -24.09 -8.88 18.06
C ILE A 303 -24.18 -8.93 16.54
N ASN A 304 -25.32 -9.38 16.03
CA ASN A 304 -25.60 -9.44 14.60
C ASN A 304 -26.66 -8.40 14.25
N VAL A 305 -26.37 -7.53 13.29
CA VAL A 305 -27.35 -6.56 12.76
C VAL A 305 -27.89 -7.10 11.44
N GLY A 306 -29.22 -7.18 11.36
CA GLY A 306 -29.94 -7.59 10.17
C GLY A 306 -29.74 -6.63 9.01
N ASN A 307 -30.28 -7.00 7.85
CA ASN A 307 -30.17 -6.16 6.67
C ASN A 307 -31.07 -4.91 6.79
N GLN A 308 -30.69 -3.83 6.12
CA GLN A 308 -31.44 -2.57 5.93
C GLN A 308 -31.42 -1.55 7.07
N ILE A 309 -30.82 -1.85 8.21
CA ILE A 309 -30.69 -0.92 9.34
C ILE A 309 -29.25 -0.84 9.84
N ASP A 310 -28.81 0.35 10.20
CA ASP A 310 -27.61 0.52 11.01
C ASP A 310 -28.03 0.60 12.49
N ALA A 311 -27.13 0.23 13.39
CA ALA A 311 -27.40 0.20 14.83
C ALA A 311 -26.27 0.83 15.64
N VAL A 312 -26.64 1.58 16.66
CA VAL A 312 -25.77 2.07 17.73
C VAL A 312 -26.16 1.35 19.01
N ILE A 313 -25.21 0.64 19.59
CA ILE A 313 -25.45 -0.25 20.73
C ILE A 313 -24.62 0.22 21.91
N LYS A 314 -25.29 0.43 23.04
CA LYS A 314 -24.70 0.78 24.34
C LYS A 314 -24.82 -0.40 25.29
N LEU A 315 -23.71 -0.80 25.89
CA LEU A 315 -23.67 -1.79 26.96
C LEU A 315 -23.73 -1.05 28.31
N MET A 316 -24.86 -1.20 28.99
CA MET A 316 -25.20 -0.46 30.20
C MET A 316 -25.06 -1.36 31.42
N LYS A 317 -24.47 -0.86 32.50
CA LYS A 317 -24.36 -1.60 33.76
C LYS A 317 -25.68 -1.60 34.51
N GLN A 318 -26.17 -2.78 34.88
CA GLN A 318 -27.47 -2.95 35.54
C GLN A 318 -27.58 -2.14 36.85
N GLY A 319 -28.71 -1.47 37.03
CA GLY A 319 -28.98 -0.64 38.21
C GLY A 319 -28.23 0.70 38.24
N THR A 320 -27.56 1.07 37.15
CA THR A 320 -26.85 2.36 37.01
C THR A 320 -27.04 2.95 35.62
N ASP A 321 -26.84 4.26 35.46
CA ASP A 321 -26.81 4.91 34.14
C ASP A 321 -25.41 4.89 33.49
N THR A 322 -24.55 3.94 33.89
CA THR A 322 -23.17 3.87 33.41
C THR A 322 -23.08 3.06 32.12
N CYS A 323 -22.75 3.72 31.01
CA CYS A 323 -22.39 3.09 29.74
C CYS A 323 -20.91 2.66 29.77
N ILE A 324 -20.65 1.36 29.66
CA ILE A 324 -19.27 0.85 29.67
C ILE A 324 -18.69 0.67 28.27
N ARG A 325 -19.53 0.51 27.25
CA ARG A 325 -19.14 0.40 25.84
C ARG A 325 -20.22 0.89 24.91
N MET A 326 -19.82 1.50 23.81
CA MET A 326 -20.72 1.95 22.75
C MET A 326 -20.09 1.68 21.40
N VAL A 327 -20.86 1.10 20.47
CA VAL A 327 -20.40 0.77 19.13
C VAL A 327 -21.46 1.05 18.07
N TYR A 328 -21.01 1.50 16.91
CA TYR A 328 -21.76 1.54 15.67
C TYR A 328 -21.58 0.22 14.92
N ILE A 329 -22.66 -0.32 14.36
CA ILE A 329 -22.63 -1.53 13.54
C ILE A 329 -23.49 -1.27 12.29
N ARG A 330 -22.92 -1.57 11.12
CA ARG A 330 -23.58 -1.40 9.83
C ARG A 330 -24.59 -2.51 9.56
N SER A 331 -25.58 -2.20 8.73
CA SER A 331 -26.52 -3.15 8.15
C SER A 331 -25.84 -4.40 7.62
N GLY A 332 -26.31 -5.57 8.07
CA GLY A 332 -25.84 -6.88 7.64
C GLY A 332 -24.50 -7.31 8.24
N GLU A 333 -23.91 -6.54 9.14
CA GLU A 333 -22.63 -6.84 9.75
C GLU A 333 -22.74 -7.44 11.16
N LYS A 334 -21.67 -8.12 11.56
CA LYS A 334 -21.50 -8.73 12.88
C LYS A 334 -20.39 -8.03 13.64
N PHE A 335 -20.61 -7.82 14.93
CA PHE A 335 -19.60 -7.31 15.85
C PHE A 335 -19.45 -8.22 17.08
N ILE A 336 -18.23 -8.31 17.63
CA ILE A 336 -17.93 -9.12 18.82
C ILE A 336 -17.28 -8.23 19.87
N MET A 337 -17.99 -8.00 20.98
CA MET A 337 -17.44 -7.34 22.17
C MET A 337 -16.78 -8.38 23.08
N THR A 338 -15.50 -8.22 23.40
CA THR A 338 -14.73 -9.15 24.27
C THR A 338 -14.29 -8.50 25.57
N ASN A 339 -13.93 -9.25 26.61
CA ASN A 339 -13.30 -8.70 27.82
C ASN A 339 -14.22 -7.77 28.65
N ILE A 340 -15.50 -8.13 28.76
CA ILE A 340 -16.55 -7.34 29.43
C ILE A 340 -16.45 -7.55 30.94
N PRO A 341 -16.11 -6.53 31.76
CA PRO A 341 -15.89 -6.72 33.21
C PRO A 341 -17.02 -7.48 33.90
N GLU A 342 -16.71 -8.27 34.93
CA GLU A 342 -17.73 -9.03 35.67
C GLU A 342 -18.85 -8.13 36.20
N GLY A 343 -20.09 -8.61 36.09
CA GLY A 343 -21.28 -7.87 36.50
C GLY A 343 -22.47 -8.15 35.60
N GLN A 344 -23.58 -7.50 35.93
CA GLN A 344 -24.84 -7.60 35.19
C GLN A 344 -25.02 -6.38 34.28
N TYR A 345 -25.45 -6.61 33.05
CA TYR A 345 -25.58 -5.58 32.02
C TYR A 345 -26.82 -5.77 31.17
N HIS A 346 -27.32 -4.69 30.57
CA HIS A 346 -28.34 -4.72 29.53
C HIS A 346 -27.87 -3.91 28.32
N LEU A 347 -28.56 -4.05 27.19
CA LEU A 347 -28.27 -3.29 25.97
C LEU A 347 -29.29 -2.19 25.77
N ASP A 348 -28.82 -0.96 25.62
CA ASP A 348 -29.61 0.15 25.09
C ASP A 348 -29.24 0.37 23.64
N MET A 349 -30.25 0.50 22.78
CA MET A 349 -30.09 0.34 21.35
C MET A 349 -30.83 1.44 20.61
N VAL A 350 -30.16 2.02 19.62
CA VAL A 350 -30.78 2.94 18.67
C VAL A 350 -30.48 2.41 17.28
N TYR A 351 -31.50 2.20 16.45
CA TYR A 351 -31.31 1.70 15.10
C TYR A 351 -32.22 2.40 14.11
N GLY A 352 -31.79 2.41 12.85
CA GLY A 352 -32.51 3.08 11.76
C GLY A 352 -31.62 3.27 10.55
N ARG A 353 -31.96 4.25 9.72
CA ARG A 353 -31.20 4.63 8.52
C ARG A 353 -30.83 6.10 8.58
N GLU A 354 -29.76 6.45 7.87
CA GLU A 354 -29.19 7.81 7.82
C GLU A 354 -28.79 8.35 9.20
N TRP A 355 -27.72 7.82 9.79
CA TRP A 355 -27.13 8.40 10.99
C TRP A 355 -26.67 9.84 10.72
N LYS A 356 -27.09 10.77 11.57
CA LYS A 356 -26.64 12.15 11.55
C LYS A 356 -26.28 12.60 12.96
N GLU A 357 -25.34 13.52 13.03
CA GLU A 357 -24.89 14.12 14.27
C GLU A 357 -25.01 15.64 14.22
N GLN A 358 -25.31 16.22 15.38
CA GLN A 358 -25.38 17.65 15.60
C GLN A 358 -24.66 17.98 16.91
N GLU A 359 -23.78 18.97 16.88
CA GLU A 359 -23.09 19.47 18.06
C GLU A 359 -23.58 20.90 18.35
N PHE A 360 -24.11 21.12 19.55
CA PHE A 360 -24.61 22.42 19.99
C PHE A 360 -24.20 22.69 21.44
N ASN A 361 -23.49 23.80 21.67
CA ASN A 361 -23.01 24.22 22.99
C ASN A 361 -22.24 23.14 23.78
N GLY A 362 -21.44 22.32 23.09
CA GLY A 362 -20.65 21.24 23.70
C GLY A 362 -21.45 19.96 24.00
N ASN A 363 -22.74 19.93 23.67
CA ASN A 363 -23.58 18.73 23.68
C ASN A 363 -23.68 18.18 22.26
N CYS A 364 -23.29 16.91 22.08
CA CYS A 364 -23.40 16.21 20.80
C CYS A 364 -24.60 15.27 20.85
N ARG A 365 -25.43 15.32 19.82
CA ARG A 365 -26.59 14.44 19.65
C ARG A 365 -26.47 13.71 18.33
N GLY A 366 -26.60 12.39 18.40
CA GLY A 366 -26.69 11.52 17.23
C GLY A 366 -28.09 10.91 17.12
N GLU A 367 -28.63 10.87 15.91
CA GLU A 367 -29.95 10.30 15.64
C GLU A 367 -30.01 9.71 14.23
N PHE A 368 -30.80 8.65 14.05
CA PHE A 368 -31.18 8.16 12.73
C PHE A 368 -32.34 9.00 12.20
N PHE A 369 -32.27 9.44 10.94
CA PHE A 369 -33.31 10.29 10.37
C PHE A 369 -34.48 9.50 9.78
N VAL A 370 -34.25 8.24 9.48
CA VAL A 370 -35.23 7.38 8.80
C VAL A 370 -35.43 6.12 9.62
N ASN A 371 -36.70 5.80 9.94
CA ASN A 371 -37.09 4.62 10.71
C ASN A 371 -36.29 4.48 12.02
N ALA A 372 -36.13 5.60 12.74
CA ALA A 372 -35.42 5.63 14.00
C ALA A 372 -36.24 4.95 15.11
N HIS A 373 -35.65 3.92 15.70
CA HIS A 373 -36.20 3.22 16.83
C HIS A 373 -35.20 3.23 17.97
N VAL A 374 -35.74 3.39 19.18
CA VAL A 374 -34.98 3.31 20.42
C VAL A 374 -35.56 2.17 21.22
N GLU A 375 -34.69 1.25 21.62
CA GLU A 375 -35.03 0.09 22.41
C GLU A 375 -34.16 0.07 23.66
N LYS A 376 -34.81 0.03 24.82
CA LYS A 376 -34.14 -0.17 26.10
C LYS A 376 -34.26 -1.63 26.47
N GLY A 377 -33.13 -2.33 26.51
CA GLY A 377 -33.07 -3.74 26.79
C GLY A 377 -33.53 -4.01 28.22
N LYS A 378 -34.51 -4.90 28.36
CA LYS A 378 -34.96 -5.41 29.66
C LYS A 378 -34.22 -6.69 30.06
N GLU A 379 -33.58 -7.34 29.09
CA GLU A 379 -32.83 -8.56 29.31
C GLU A 379 -31.49 -8.26 29.97
N VAL A 380 -31.27 -8.93 31.11
CA VAL A 380 -30.04 -8.79 31.89
C VAL A 380 -29.11 -9.94 31.54
N MET A 381 -27.94 -9.59 31.03
CA MET A 381 -26.82 -10.50 30.80
C MET A 381 -25.90 -10.46 32.01
N ASP A 382 -25.71 -11.62 32.64
CA ASP A 382 -24.85 -11.77 33.80
C ASP A 382 -23.49 -12.33 33.38
N PHE A 383 -22.46 -11.48 33.41
CA PHE A 383 -21.09 -11.85 33.09
C PHE A 383 -20.26 -12.24 34.32
N THR A 384 -20.89 -12.41 35.49
CA THR A 384 -20.20 -12.93 36.67
C THR A 384 -19.73 -14.35 36.43
N ARG A 385 -18.47 -14.61 36.78
CA ARG A 385 -17.85 -15.93 36.61
C ARG A 385 -18.58 -16.99 37.44
N VAL A 386 -18.77 -18.17 36.86
CA VAL A 386 -19.43 -19.31 37.52
C VAL A 386 -18.37 -20.34 37.89
N ALA A 387 -18.42 -20.85 39.13
CA ALA A 387 -17.54 -21.92 39.55
C ALA A 387 -17.90 -23.23 38.82
N SER A 388 -16.91 -23.84 38.19
CA SER A 388 -17.01 -25.12 37.51
C SER A 388 -16.46 -26.23 38.39
N GLY A 389 -17.35 -26.98 39.06
CA GLY A 389 -17.04 -28.33 39.56
C GLY A 389 -17.54 -28.68 40.98
N ARG A 390 -18.26 -29.81 41.08
CA ARG A 390 -18.43 -30.62 42.30
C ARG A 390 -17.16 -31.43 42.58
N LYS A 391 -16.08 -30.84 43.11
CA LYS A 391 -15.05 -31.55 43.92
C LYS A 391 -13.98 -30.57 44.43
N LYS A 392 -13.61 -30.75 45.71
CA LYS A 392 -12.70 -29.91 46.51
C LYS A 392 -11.23 -30.08 46.11
N THR A 393 -10.73 -29.48 45.03
CA THR A 393 -9.28 -29.15 44.94
C THR A 393 -8.86 -28.11 43.90
N THR A 394 -9.66 -27.71 42.91
CA THR A 394 -9.32 -26.55 42.05
C THR A 394 -10.58 -25.98 41.42
N ALA A 395 -11.02 -24.81 41.88
CA ALA A 395 -12.17 -24.11 41.29
C ALA A 395 -11.75 -23.51 39.95
N ALA A 396 -12.08 -24.17 38.84
CA ALA A 396 -12.03 -23.55 37.52
C ALA A 396 -13.24 -22.61 37.38
N PHE A 397 -13.06 -21.45 36.75
CA PHE A 397 -14.14 -20.49 36.53
C PHE A 397 -14.56 -20.47 35.06
N ILE A 398 -15.86 -20.48 34.81
CA ILE A 398 -16.46 -20.29 33.48
C ILE A 398 -16.91 -18.84 33.36
N PHE A 399 -16.57 -18.20 32.24
CA PHE A 399 -17.01 -16.84 31.91
C PHE A 399 -18.20 -16.89 30.95
N PRO A 400 -19.39 -16.39 31.35
CA PRO A 400 -20.59 -16.38 30.50
C PRO A 400 -20.37 -15.66 29.16
N THR A 401 -21.08 -16.11 28.13
CA THR A 401 -21.01 -15.55 26.76
C THR A 401 -22.41 -15.46 26.19
N TYR A 402 -22.70 -14.36 25.50
CA TYR A 402 -24.03 -14.04 25.01
C TYR A 402 -24.02 -13.75 23.50
N ARG A 403 -25.19 -13.92 22.86
CA ARG A 403 -25.42 -13.57 21.46
C ARG A 403 -26.75 -12.83 21.36
N VAL A 404 -26.75 -11.71 20.64
CA VAL A 404 -27.92 -10.92 20.29
C VAL A 404 -28.01 -10.76 18.77
N THR A 405 -29.21 -10.88 18.23
CA THR A 405 -29.50 -10.62 16.82
C THR A 405 -30.58 -9.55 16.75
N LEU A 406 -30.37 -8.56 15.90
CA LEU A 406 -31.30 -7.46 15.67
C LEU A 406 -31.86 -7.56 14.27
N ASP A 407 -33.14 -7.83 14.17
CA ASP A 407 -33.84 -7.80 12.90
C ASP A 407 -34.65 -6.50 12.80
N PRO A 408 -34.73 -5.88 11.60
CA PRO A 408 -35.59 -4.72 11.42
C PRO A 408 -37.04 -5.10 11.77
N PRO A 409 -37.80 -4.20 12.42
CA PRO A 409 -39.21 -4.45 12.66
C PRO A 409 -39.93 -4.65 11.31
N ASN A 410 -40.66 -5.76 11.18
CA ASN A 410 -41.43 -6.08 9.97
C ASN A 410 -42.34 -4.90 9.58
N GLU A 411 -42.07 -4.25 8.44
CA GLU A 411 -42.93 -3.19 7.88
C GLU A 411 -44.33 -3.71 7.48
N SER A 412 -44.57 -5.03 7.55
CA SER A 412 -45.85 -5.67 7.22
C SER A 412 -46.91 -5.69 8.33
N ALA A 413 -46.61 -5.19 9.54
CA ALA A 413 -47.57 -5.22 10.66
C ALA A 413 -48.38 -3.93 10.87
N THR A 414 -48.34 -2.96 9.95
CA THR A 414 -49.20 -1.76 9.99
C THR A 414 -49.87 -1.48 8.64
N SER A 415 -50.63 -2.44 8.13
CA SER A 415 -51.77 -2.14 7.27
C SER A 415 -53.07 -2.30 8.06
N VAL A 416 -53.39 -1.30 8.87
CA VAL A 416 -54.78 -0.95 9.12
C VAL A 416 -54.90 0.54 8.80
N LYS A 417 -55.37 0.82 7.58
CA LYS A 417 -56.09 2.04 7.21
C LYS A 417 -57.56 1.65 7.05
N PRO A 418 -58.52 2.56 7.21
CA PRO A 418 -58.57 3.73 8.07
C PRO A 418 -59.20 3.45 9.45
#